data_AF-A0A7Y5RYN2-F1
#
_entry.id   AF-A0A7Y5RYN2-F1
#
_cell.length_a   1.000
_cell.length_b   1.000
_cell.length_c   1.000
_cell.angle_alpha   90.00
_cell.angle_beta   90.00
_cell.angle_gamma   90.00
#
_symmetry.space_group_name_H-M   'P 1'
#
loop_
_entity.id
_entity.type
_entity.pdbx_description
1 polymer ?
#
loop_
_entity_poly.entity_id
_entity_poly.type
_entity_poly.pdbx_seq_one_letter_code
_entity_poly.pdbx_strand_id
1 'polypeptide(L)'
;MHVRTPLAAGCCAAAICLLLNSVTLASPFELMTGVDVQRYPGSIRFVTPLPGGGTPRPMFDGDRLAGSADTGPPVSFQGTGTPLFPTNHVGAMSFIFRRGNIPFYGPFMGIEFLGGPLLDLDGDLNNGVRRLTPIPNTTPVVIPGTYSFIDLTLDVTGGTATVNNLDATGTNEAGPNIQAAIATTVSTIAGTTPTAGQVGPTNPGFDTRSGDITLFTGTGGGLNGVYRIDNLQFEFWNDSIDPNSGTASTLGTLQQFVIARGWYVRRDCQTGQFPTLSGQGLGSTRWPDIDTAHVGQIYNTAHGLAGGMAIISDGVPPNDIYSMNPNGVALAGGDLGAYLDTVVVPRVAASSPGFVYLESAGFGINNSGDPVFGDTNGWDLVIVAQERTAAGDLDGDGDVDDADRLLFVQALIDPSSVDACVRARADVNGDGASDGSDVQAFLAELY
;
A
#
# COMPACT_ATOMS: atom_id res chain seq x y z
N MET A 1 -48.12 10.01 68.64
CA MET A 1 -47.97 8.84 67.75
C MET A 1 -47.92 9.36 66.32
N HIS A 2 -46.72 9.72 65.84
CA HIS A 2 -46.47 10.13 64.46
C HIS A 2 -45.13 9.53 64.07
N VAL A 3 -45.21 8.46 63.30
CA VAL A 3 -44.07 7.73 62.74
C VAL A 3 -43.71 8.44 61.44
N ARG A 4 -42.49 8.99 61.35
CA ARG A 4 -41.91 9.47 60.10
C ARG A 4 -41.15 8.33 59.44
N THR A 5 -41.59 7.91 58.26
CA THR A 5 -40.86 7.04 57.35
C THR A 5 -39.83 7.85 56.56
N PRO A 6 -38.60 7.34 56.32
CA PRO A 6 -37.66 7.99 55.42
C PRO A 6 -38.01 7.67 53.96
N LEU A 7 -38.00 8.69 53.10
CA LEU A 7 -38.01 8.52 51.64
C LEU A 7 -36.67 7.91 51.21
N ALA A 8 -36.74 6.75 50.55
CA ALA A 8 -35.62 6.19 49.81
C ALA A 8 -35.38 7.01 48.54
N ALA A 9 -34.23 7.66 48.45
CA ALA A 9 -33.73 8.25 47.21
C ALA A 9 -33.31 7.10 46.27
N GLY A 10 -34.19 6.78 45.33
CA GLY A 10 -33.85 5.91 44.20
C GLY A 10 -32.85 6.62 43.30
N CYS A 11 -31.59 6.22 43.38
CA CYS A 11 -30.56 6.63 42.44
C CYS A 11 -30.81 5.88 41.12
N CYS A 12 -31.62 6.46 40.23
CA CYS A 12 -31.69 6.01 38.84
C CYS A 12 -30.40 6.45 38.14
N ALA A 13 -29.43 5.55 38.07
CA ALA A 13 -28.34 5.65 37.11
C ALA A 13 -28.96 5.51 35.70
N ALA A 14 -29.19 6.63 35.04
CA ALA A 14 -29.49 6.64 33.62
C ALA A 14 -28.22 6.19 32.89
N ALA A 15 -28.15 4.91 32.55
CA ALA A 15 -27.18 4.41 31.58
C ALA A 15 -27.51 5.09 30.24
N ILE A 16 -26.78 6.16 29.94
CA ILE A 16 -26.70 6.71 28.59
C ILE A 16 -25.98 5.64 27.78
N CYS A 17 -26.74 4.73 27.16
CA CYS A 17 -26.27 3.95 26.03
C CYS A 17 -26.04 4.94 24.89
N LEU A 18 -24.88 5.59 24.88
CA LEU A 18 -24.32 6.17 23.67
C LEU A 18 -24.24 5.03 22.67
N LEU A 19 -25.16 5.03 21.71
CA LEU A 19 -25.01 4.30 20.46
C LEU A 19 -23.83 4.98 19.76
N LEU A 20 -22.63 4.51 20.08
CA LEU A 20 -21.43 4.76 19.28
C LEU A 20 -21.70 4.07 17.95
N ASN A 21 -22.33 4.81 17.03
CA ASN A 21 -22.21 4.47 15.63
C ASN A 21 -20.72 4.57 15.35
N SER A 22 -20.07 3.44 15.11
CA SER A 22 -18.71 3.41 14.61
C SER A 22 -18.72 4.17 13.30
N VAL A 23 -18.26 5.43 13.33
CA VAL A 23 -18.06 6.22 12.12
C VAL A 23 -16.89 5.56 11.40
N THR A 24 -17.12 5.18 10.16
CA THR A 24 -16.09 4.57 9.31
C THR A 24 -15.48 5.67 8.49
N LEU A 25 -14.30 6.10 8.93
CA LEU A 25 -13.54 7.14 8.28
C LEU A 25 -12.37 6.53 7.51
N ALA A 26 -11.96 7.27 6.48
CA ALA A 26 -10.82 6.93 5.67
C ALA A 26 -9.55 7.17 6.49
N SER A 27 -8.67 6.18 6.56
CA SER A 27 -7.38 6.34 7.22
C SER A 27 -6.28 6.26 6.16
N PRO A 28 -5.34 7.22 6.11
CA PRO A 28 -4.18 7.10 5.26
C PRO A 28 -3.26 6.00 5.79
N PHE A 29 -2.79 5.13 4.90
CA PHE A 29 -1.76 4.14 5.18
C PHE A 29 -0.48 4.52 4.44
N GLU A 30 0.58 4.78 5.20
CA GLU A 30 1.91 5.05 4.65
C GLU A 30 2.55 3.76 4.14
N LEU A 31 3.04 3.77 2.89
CA LEU A 31 3.77 2.64 2.34
C LEU A 31 5.07 2.43 3.11
N MET A 32 5.24 1.22 3.65
CA MET A 32 6.34 0.91 4.54
C MET A 32 7.68 0.84 3.80
N THR A 33 8.72 1.33 4.47
CA THR A 33 10.11 1.36 3.98
C THR A 33 11.08 0.84 5.06
N GLY A 34 12.28 0.39 4.66
CA GLY A 34 13.39 -0.01 5.55
C GLY A 34 13.98 -1.40 5.25
N VAL A 35 15.12 -1.84 5.80
CA VAL A 35 16.34 -1.15 6.26
C VAL A 35 17.48 -1.35 5.26
N ASP A 36 17.33 -2.34 4.37
CA ASP A 36 18.29 -2.69 3.34
C ASP A 36 17.96 -1.96 2.05
N VAL A 37 18.28 -0.67 2.07
CA VAL A 37 18.28 0.18 0.88
C VAL A 37 19.11 -0.48 -0.22
N GLN A 38 18.64 -0.38 -1.46
CA GLN A 38 19.31 -0.92 -2.65
C GLN A 38 19.48 -2.45 -2.67
N ARG A 39 18.74 -3.24 -1.91
CA ARG A 39 18.78 -4.72 -2.00
C ARG A 39 17.49 -5.30 -2.55
N TYR A 40 17.58 -6.42 -3.27
CA TYR A 40 16.37 -7.14 -3.65
C TYR A 40 15.68 -7.74 -2.41
N PRO A 41 14.34 -7.90 -2.45
CA PRO A 41 13.64 -8.71 -1.47
C PRO A 41 14.18 -10.15 -1.55
N GLY A 42 14.79 -10.62 -0.46
CA GLY A 42 15.14 -12.02 -0.17
C GLY A 42 15.96 -12.81 -1.20
N SER A 43 15.88 -14.14 -1.07
CA SER A 43 16.67 -15.10 -1.84
C SER A 43 16.13 -15.36 -3.26
N ILE A 44 16.95 -15.98 -4.11
CA ILE A 44 16.63 -16.31 -5.51
C ILE A 44 15.49 -17.33 -5.59
N ARG A 45 14.49 -17.05 -6.41
CA ARG A 45 13.49 -17.99 -6.94
C ARG A 45 13.66 -18.18 -8.44
N PHE A 46 13.14 -19.28 -8.98
CA PHE A 46 13.21 -19.54 -10.42
C PHE A 46 11.82 -19.48 -11.04
N VAL A 47 11.63 -18.57 -11.98
CA VAL A 47 10.38 -18.42 -12.75
C VAL A 47 10.53 -19.11 -14.09
N THR A 48 9.55 -19.93 -14.47
CA THR A 48 9.54 -20.65 -15.75
C THR A 48 8.22 -20.39 -16.46
N PRO A 49 8.19 -20.09 -17.77
CA PRO A 49 6.93 -20.01 -18.53
C PRO A 49 6.31 -21.41 -18.74
N LEU A 50 4.99 -21.58 -18.59
CA LEU A 50 4.28 -22.80 -19.05
C LEU A 50 2.89 -22.46 -19.63
N PRO A 51 2.48 -23.06 -20.76
CA PRO A 51 3.23 -23.97 -21.62
C PRO A 51 4.22 -23.23 -22.53
N GLY A 52 5.52 -23.52 -22.44
CA GLY A 52 6.50 -22.91 -23.32
C GLY A 52 7.94 -23.38 -23.07
N GLY A 53 8.76 -23.31 -24.12
CA GLY A 53 10.21 -23.50 -24.00
C GLY A 53 10.87 -22.18 -23.59
N GLY A 54 11.02 -21.95 -22.29
CA GLY A 54 11.83 -20.86 -21.75
C GLY A 54 12.88 -21.39 -20.78
N THR A 55 14.01 -20.70 -20.67
CA THR A 55 15.00 -20.98 -19.62
C THR A 55 14.48 -20.42 -18.30
N PRO A 56 14.38 -21.23 -17.23
CA PRO A 56 14.13 -20.70 -15.89
C PRO A 56 15.11 -19.57 -15.60
N ARG A 57 14.61 -18.41 -15.17
CA ARG A 57 15.48 -17.30 -14.76
C ARG A 57 15.43 -17.14 -13.25
N PRO A 58 16.60 -16.99 -12.59
CA PRO A 58 16.65 -16.61 -11.19
C PRO A 58 16.09 -15.19 -11.04
N MET A 59 15.22 -15.00 -10.07
CA MET A 59 14.64 -13.73 -9.67
C MET A 59 14.86 -13.57 -8.18
N PHE A 60 15.22 -12.37 -7.73
CA PHE A 60 15.25 -12.06 -6.31
C PHE A 60 13.96 -11.34 -5.95
N ASP A 61 13.06 -12.10 -5.33
CA ASP A 61 11.73 -11.64 -4.94
C ASP A 61 11.26 -12.29 -3.64
N GLY A 62 12.10 -13.11 -3.00
CA GLY A 62 11.82 -13.75 -1.72
C GLY A 62 11.80 -12.77 -0.54
N ASP A 63 11.51 -13.26 0.65
CA ASP A 63 11.48 -12.56 1.93
C ASP A 63 12.30 -11.25 2.08
N ARG A 64 11.63 -10.09 2.06
CA ARG A 64 12.17 -8.89 2.70
C ARG A 64 11.84 -8.97 4.18
N LEU A 65 12.42 -9.94 4.92
CA LEU A 65 12.24 -9.93 6.37
C LEU A 65 13.01 -8.72 6.92
N ALA A 66 12.29 -7.69 7.34
CA ALA A 66 12.90 -6.46 7.80
C ALA A 66 13.61 -6.69 9.12
N GLY A 67 14.87 -7.13 9.07
CA GLY A 67 15.68 -7.53 10.23
C GLY A 67 16.27 -8.93 10.17
N SER A 68 16.00 -9.73 9.13
CA SER A 68 16.78 -10.94 8.88
C SER A 68 17.97 -10.64 7.96
N ALA A 69 19.00 -11.50 7.99
CA ALA A 69 20.11 -11.42 7.05
C ALA A 69 19.75 -11.87 5.62
N ASP A 70 18.53 -12.36 5.39
CA ASP A 70 18.06 -12.88 4.10
C ASP A 70 17.62 -11.72 3.19
N THR A 71 18.59 -10.97 2.68
CA THR A 71 18.38 -10.01 1.58
C THR A 71 19.08 -10.50 0.34
N GLY A 72 18.52 -10.17 -0.82
CA GLY A 72 19.17 -10.43 -2.09
C GLY A 72 20.44 -9.59 -2.27
N PRO A 73 21.15 -9.74 -3.40
CA PRO A 73 22.27 -8.89 -3.74
C PRO A 73 21.81 -7.44 -3.91
N PRO A 74 22.77 -6.50 -3.97
CA PRO A 74 22.48 -5.14 -4.36
C PRO A 74 21.75 -5.08 -5.71
N VAL A 75 20.68 -4.30 -5.77
CA VAL A 75 19.97 -3.99 -7.01
C VAL A 75 20.78 -2.95 -7.76
N SER A 76 21.31 -3.33 -8.91
CA SER A 76 22.01 -2.42 -9.80
C SER A 76 21.05 -1.96 -10.89
N PHE A 77 21.06 -0.65 -11.15
CA PHE A 77 20.37 -0.11 -12.32
C PHE A 77 20.93 -0.75 -13.59
N GLN A 78 20.08 -1.39 -14.39
CA GLN A 78 20.50 -2.15 -15.58
C GLN A 78 20.52 -1.31 -16.87
N GLY A 79 20.15 -0.03 -16.78
CA GLY A 79 20.02 0.87 -17.91
C GLY A 79 21.27 1.70 -18.23
N THR A 80 21.06 2.80 -18.95
CA THR A 80 22.10 3.78 -19.33
C THR A 80 22.00 5.06 -18.50
N GLY A 81 23.13 5.56 -18.01
CA GLY A 81 23.20 6.76 -17.17
C GLY A 81 23.09 6.47 -15.67
N THR A 82 22.74 7.50 -14.89
CA THR A 82 22.55 7.41 -13.43
C THR A 82 21.15 7.90 -13.07
N PRO A 83 20.29 7.04 -12.48
CA PRO A 83 18.92 7.42 -12.15
C PRO A 83 18.89 8.50 -11.06
N LEU A 84 17.79 9.28 -11.01
CA LEU A 84 17.58 10.32 -9.98
C LEU A 84 17.70 9.73 -8.58
N PHE A 85 17.08 8.56 -8.39
CA PHE A 85 17.24 7.74 -7.20
C PHE A 85 17.82 6.37 -7.56
N PRO A 86 18.74 5.82 -6.76
CA PRO A 86 19.14 4.43 -6.87
C PRO A 86 17.92 3.50 -6.84
N THR A 87 18.01 2.33 -7.46
CA THR A 87 16.93 1.34 -7.35
C THR A 87 16.70 0.95 -5.89
N ASN A 88 15.44 0.90 -5.47
CA ASN A 88 15.05 0.62 -4.09
C ASN A 88 15.68 1.59 -3.06
N HIS A 89 15.75 2.88 -3.40
CA HIS A 89 16.47 3.90 -2.62
C HIS A 89 16.04 4.07 -1.15
N VAL A 90 14.78 3.75 -0.82
CA VAL A 90 14.24 3.80 0.55
C VAL A 90 14.10 2.42 1.18
N GLY A 91 14.37 1.36 0.41
CA GLY A 91 14.03 0.05 0.87
C GLY A 91 12.51 -0.17 0.96
N ALA A 92 11.79 0.03 -0.13
CA ALA A 92 10.34 -0.17 -0.21
C ALA A 92 9.91 -1.62 0.03
N MET A 93 8.87 -1.80 0.83
CA MET A 93 8.21 -3.10 1.01
C MET A 93 7.03 -3.32 0.06
N SER A 94 6.56 -2.25 -0.60
CA SER A 94 5.55 -2.33 -1.64
C SER A 94 6.20 -2.38 -3.01
N PHE A 95 5.64 -3.17 -3.92
CA PHE A 95 6.22 -3.37 -5.24
C PHE A 95 5.21 -3.78 -6.30
N ILE A 96 5.49 -3.35 -7.53
CA ILE A 96 4.83 -3.82 -8.75
C ILE A 96 5.75 -4.83 -9.41
N PHE A 97 5.19 -5.97 -9.81
CA PHE A 97 5.87 -6.89 -10.72
C PHE A 97 5.23 -6.82 -12.09
N ARG A 98 6.07 -6.79 -13.11
CA ARG A 98 5.62 -6.90 -14.50
C ARG A 98 6.39 -7.99 -15.18
N ARG A 99 5.66 -8.90 -15.81
CA ARG A 99 6.20 -9.99 -16.60
C ARG A 99 5.99 -9.61 -18.06
N GLY A 100 7.10 -9.47 -18.77
CA GLY A 100 7.15 -9.13 -20.18
C GLY A 100 7.91 -10.18 -20.98
N ASN A 101 7.95 -10.01 -22.30
CA ASN A 101 8.82 -10.78 -23.16
C ASN A 101 9.58 -9.86 -24.09
N ILE A 102 10.90 -9.99 -24.11
CA ILE A 102 11.73 -9.31 -25.09
C ILE A 102 11.84 -10.24 -26.31
N PRO A 103 11.44 -9.81 -27.52
CA PRO A 103 11.60 -10.60 -28.73
C PRO A 103 13.02 -11.17 -28.84
N PHE A 104 13.13 -12.49 -29.04
CA PHE A 104 14.39 -13.26 -29.12
C PHE A 104 15.21 -13.44 -27.82
N TYR A 105 14.92 -12.69 -26.76
CA TYR A 105 15.63 -12.78 -25.46
C TYR A 105 14.83 -13.49 -24.37
N GLY A 106 13.53 -13.73 -24.61
CA GLY A 106 12.66 -14.49 -23.73
C GLY A 106 12.05 -13.64 -22.60
N PRO A 107 11.39 -14.30 -21.63
CA PRO A 107 10.67 -13.61 -20.58
C PRO A 107 11.60 -12.72 -19.76
N PHE A 108 11.09 -11.54 -19.43
CA PHE A 108 11.72 -10.54 -18.60
C PHE A 108 10.78 -10.20 -17.45
N MET A 109 11.33 -9.96 -16.26
CA MET A 109 10.55 -9.38 -15.17
C MET A 109 11.14 -8.03 -14.81
N GLY A 110 10.27 -7.04 -14.65
CA GLY A 110 10.64 -5.74 -14.11
C GLY A 110 9.98 -5.55 -12.76
N ILE A 111 10.77 -5.19 -11.75
CA ILE A 111 10.29 -4.76 -10.44
C ILE A 111 10.26 -3.24 -10.38
N GLU A 112 9.15 -2.70 -9.87
CA GLU A 112 9.09 -1.32 -9.40
C GLU A 112 8.89 -1.29 -7.89
N PHE A 113 9.81 -0.64 -7.19
CA PHE A 113 9.76 -0.44 -5.75
C PHE A 113 8.92 0.80 -5.44
N LEU A 114 7.79 0.62 -4.76
CA LEU A 114 6.87 1.70 -4.41
C LEU A 114 7.10 2.18 -2.97
N GLY A 115 7.51 3.43 -2.79
CA GLY A 115 7.73 3.98 -1.46
C GLY A 115 8.66 5.19 -1.45
N GLY A 116 8.74 5.83 -0.28
CA GLY A 116 9.52 7.04 -0.09
C GLY A 116 8.68 8.31 -0.25
N PRO A 117 9.30 9.49 -0.27
CA PRO A 117 8.57 10.74 -0.32
C PRO A 117 7.95 10.99 -1.69
N LEU A 118 6.92 11.84 -1.72
CA LEU A 118 6.29 12.26 -2.96
C LEU A 118 7.17 13.26 -3.71
N LEU A 119 7.07 13.25 -5.03
CA LEU A 119 7.79 14.17 -5.91
C LEU A 119 6.88 15.25 -6.47
N ASP A 120 7.48 16.42 -6.65
CA ASP A 120 7.00 17.46 -7.56
C ASP A 120 7.85 17.47 -8.82
N LEU A 121 7.22 17.19 -9.96
CA LEU A 121 7.93 16.95 -11.22
C LEU A 121 8.29 18.23 -11.99
N ASP A 122 7.81 19.40 -11.56
CA ASP A 122 8.27 20.66 -12.17
C ASP A 122 9.56 21.23 -11.54
N GLY A 123 9.96 20.74 -10.36
CA GLY A 123 11.16 21.17 -9.67
C GLY A 123 10.99 22.44 -8.83
N ASP A 124 9.77 22.95 -8.61
CA ASP A 124 9.51 24.18 -7.86
C ASP A 124 8.53 24.00 -6.68
N LEU A 125 9.09 23.69 -5.50
CA LEU A 125 8.31 23.58 -4.26
C LEU A 125 7.63 24.89 -3.82
N ASN A 126 7.95 26.05 -4.42
CA ASN A 126 7.47 27.36 -3.94
C ASN A 126 6.18 27.83 -4.65
N ASN A 127 5.70 27.10 -5.66
CA ASN A 127 4.52 27.49 -6.41
C ASN A 127 3.19 27.03 -5.74
N GLY A 128 3.29 26.22 -4.68
CA GLY A 128 2.14 25.71 -3.92
C GLY A 128 1.30 24.67 -4.67
N VAL A 129 1.78 24.15 -5.80
CA VAL A 129 1.04 23.21 -6.66
C VAL A 129 1.96 22.06 -7.06
N ARG A 130 1.75 20.89 -6.46
CA ARG A 130 2.45 19.67 -6.91
C ARG A 130 2.06 19.32 -8.34
N ARG A 131 3.05 19.07 -9.18
CA ARG A 131 2.87 18.64 -10.57
C ARG A 131 3.31 17.18 -10.76
N LEU A 132 2.45 16.37 -11.40
CA LEU A 132 2.76 14.98 -11.80
C LEU A 132 3.19 14.84 -13.27
N THR A 133 3.40 15.96 -13.96
CA THR A 133 3.98 15.98 -15.31
C THR A 133 5.37 16.61 -15.24
N PRO A 134 6.42 15.89 -15.63
CA PRO A 134 7.77 16.44 -15.66
C PRO A 134 7.90 17.58 -16.67
N ILE A 135 8.71 18.58 -16.34
CA ILE A 135 9.04 19.70 -17.23
C ILE A 135 10.42 19.48 -17.86
N PRO A 136 10.59 19.67 -19.19
CA PRO A 136 11.91 19.61 -19.80
C PRO A 136 12.91 20.57 -19.15
N ASN A 137 14.12 20.07 -18.86
CA ASN A 137 15.22 20.80 -18.23
C ASN A 137 15.01 21.21 -16.76
N THR A 138 14.03 20.63 -16.07
CA THR A 138 13.93 20.73 -14.61
C THR A 138 14.21 19.38 -13.96
N THR A 139 14.70 19.40 -12.72
CA THR A 139 14.91 18.20 -11.92
C THR A 139 13.76 18.10 -10.92
N PRO A 140 13.02 16.98 -10.89
CA PRO A 140 12.00 16.76 -9.87
C PRO A 140 12.56 16.92 -8.46
N VAL A 141 11.73 17.44 -7.57
CA VAL A 141 12.10 17.75 -6.18
C VAL A 141 11.26 16.93 -5.23
N VAL A 142 11.90 16.46 -4.16
CA VAL A 142 11.22 15.78 -3.04
C VAL A 142 10.38 16.80 -2.29
N ILE A 143 9.10 16.48 -2.05
CA ILE A 143 8.22 17.31 -1.23
C ILE A 143 8.49 16.94 0.24
N PRO A 144 9.04 17.87 1.05
CA PRO A 144 9.40 17.57 2.44
C PRO A 144 8.19 17.12 3.28
N GLY A 145 8.40 16.14 4.15
CA GLY A 145 7.37 15.63 5.06
C GLY A 145 6.31 14.73 4.42
N THR A 146 6.37 14.52 3.10
CA THR A 146 5.45 13.62 2.39
C THR A 146 5.99 12.19 2.34
N TYR A 147 5.08 11.27 2.08
CA TYR A 147 5.33 9.84 1.98
C TYR A 147 4.37 9.26 0.94
N SER A 148 4.79 8.19 0.30
CA SER A 148 3.93 7.38 -0.56
C SER A 148 2.87 6.70 0.30
N PHE A 149 1.62 6.64 -0.15
CA PHE A 149 0.51 6.14 0.64
C PHE A 149 -0.54 5.41 -0.18
N ILE A 150 -1.36 4.63 0.51
CA ILE A 150 -2.68 4.18 0.07
C ILE A 150 -3.71 4.65 1.11
N ASP A 151 -4.81 5.21 0.66
CA ASP A 151 -5.90 5.66 1.53
C ASP A 151 -7.03 4.62 1.47
N LEU A 152 -7.37 4.07 2.65
CA LEU A 152 -8.35 3.01 2.80
C LEU A 152 -9.44 3.41 3.79
N THR A 153 -10.70 3.17 3.43
CA THR A 153 -11.81 3.15 4.40
C THR A 153 -12.12 1.70 4.73
N LEU A 154 -11.95 1.33 6.00
CA LEU A 154 -12.16 -0.04 6.48
C LEU A 154 -13.38 -0.10 7.40
N ASP A 155 -14.54 -0.42 6.84
CA ASP A 155 -15.77 -0.66 7.60
C ASP A 155 -15.82 -2.10 8.10
N VAL A 156 -15.14 -2.37 9.21
CA VAL A 156 -15.11 -3.70 9.83
C VAL A 156 -16.47 -4.16 10.35
N THR A 157 -17.44 -3.25 10.54
CA THR A 157 -18.79 -3.57 11.03
C THR A 157 -19.74 -3.90 9.88
N GLY A 158 -19.72 -3.08 8.82
CA GLY A 158 -20.48 -3.28 7.59
C GLY A 158 -19.85 -4.28 6.63
N GLY A 159 -18.59 -4.64 6.87
CA GLY A 159 -17.87 -5.67 6.12
C GLY A 159 -17.32 -5.20 4.77
N THR A 160 -17.07 -3.90 4.61
CA THR A 160 -16.54 -3.32 3.37
C THR A 160 -15.14 -2.72 3.55
N ALA A 161 -14.28 -2.91 2.55
CA ALA A 161 -13.02 -2.21 2.41
C ALA A 161 -13.07 -1.38 1.13
N THR A 162 -12.64 -0.12 1.18
CA THR A 162 -12.66 0.79 0.03
C THR A 162 -11.28 1.41 -0.15
N VAL A 163 -10.80 1.53 -1.40
CA VAL A 163 -9.62 2.34 -1.73
C VAL A 163 -10.06 3.72 -2.18
N ASN A 164 -9.68 4.74 -1.45
CA ASN A 164 -10.04 6.12 -1.79
C ASN A 164 -8.99 6.75 -2.70
N ASN A 165 -7.72 6.50 -2.38
CA ASN A 165 -6.58 7.08 -3.09
C ASN A 165 -5.34 6.17 -2.98
N LEU A 166 -4.39 6.37 -3.88
CA LEU A 166 -3.05 5.81 -3.85
C LEU A 166 -2.18 6.84 -4.53
N ASP A 167 -1.06 7.18 -3.91
CA ASP A 167 -0.07 8.06 -4.48
C ASP A 167 1.30 7.60 -4.02
N ALA A 168 2.10 7.14 -4.97
CA ALA A 168 3.41 6.60 -4.68
C ALA A 168 4.46 7.10 -5.66
N THR A 169 5.62 7.42 -5.12
CA THR A 169 6.84 7.51 -5.91
C THR A 169 7.50 6.13 -5.92
N GLY A 170 8.06 5.77 -7.07
CA GLY A 170 8.71 4.49 -7.25
C GLY A 170 10.08 4.58 -7.89
N THR A 171 10.84 3.49 -7.79
CA THR A 171 12.07 3.28 -8.55
C THR A 171 12.04 1.91 -9.19
N ASN A 172 12.34 1.80 -10.48
CA ASN A 172 12.48 0.52 -11.15
C ASN A 172 13.96 0.13 -11.28
N GLU A 173 14.22 -1.16 -11.45
CA GLU A 173 15.56 -1.70 -11.73
C GLU A 173 16.03 -1.44 -13.16
N ALA A 174 15.12 -0.93 -14.00
CA ALA A 174 15.22 -0.78 -15.44
C ALA A 174 15.46 -2.10 -16.18
N GLY A 175 15.69 -1.99 -17.50
CA GLY A 175 16.13 -3.08 -18.35
C GLY A 175 17.28 -2.63 -19.24
N PRO A 176 17.87 -3.55 -20.02
CA PRO A 176 18.87 -3.19 -21.00
C PRO A 176 18.37 -2.09 -21.95
N ASN A 177 19.14 -1.01 -22.11
CA ASN A 177 18.84 0.16 -22.96
C ASN A 177 17.76 1.13 -22.43
N ILE A 178 17.22 0.90 -21.24
CA ILE A 178 16.35 1.86 -20.55
C ILE A 178 17.19 3.04 -20.05
N GLN A 179 16.73 4.27 -20.21
CA GLN A 179 17.46 5.46 -19.75
C GLN A 179 17.24 5.72 -18.26
N ALA A 180 18.20 6.34 -17.60
CA ALA A 180 18.09 6.72 -16.20
C ALA A 180 16.88 7.61 -15.85
N ALA A 181 16.44 8.45 -16.80
CA ALA A 181 15.31 9.35 -16.59
C ALA A 181 13.97 8.60 -16.41
N ILE A 182 13.85 7.38 -16.95
CA ILE A 182 12.64 6.55 -16.83
C ILE A 182 12.69 5.57 -15.64
N ALA A 183 13.73 5.65 -14.81
CA ALA A 183 13.93 4.75 -13.68
C ALA A 183 13.09 5.13 -12.45
N THR A 184 12.69 6.39 -12.34
CA THR A 184 11.82 6.88 -11.27
C THR A 184 10.41 6.97 -11.81
N THR A 185 9.44 6.50 -11.04
CA THR A 185 8.05 6.41 -11.44
C THR A 185 7.13 7.11 -10.45
N VAL A 186 5.94 7.47 -10.93
CA VAL A 186 4.81 7.88 -10.10
C VAL A 186 3.65 6.92 -10.36
N SER A 187 2.94 6.55 -9.31
CA SER A 187 1.77 5.66 -9.37
C SER A 187 0.60 6.31 -8.65
N THR A 188 -0.56 6.39 -9.31
CA THR A 188 -1.78 6.98 -8.74
C THR A 188 -3.03 6.20 -9.11
N ILE A 189 -4.08 6.22 -8.29
CA ILE A 189 -5.38 5.64 -8.70
C ILE A 189 -5.90 6.33 -9.97
N ALA A 190 -6.49 5.53 -10.85
CA ALA A 190 -7.10 6.02 -12.08
C ALA A 190 -8.22 7.02 -11.76
N GLY A 191 -8.17 8.24 -12.29
CA GLY A 191 -9.25 9.21 -12.10
C GLY A 191 -9.27 9.92 -10.72
N THR A 192 -8.19 9.88 -9.93
CA THR A 192 -8.03 10.79 -8.77
C THR A 192 -7.14 11.98 -9.12
N THR A 193 -7.46 13.16 -8.57
CA THR A 193 -6.60 14.35 -8.70
C THR A 193 -5.34 14.14 -7.84
N PRO A 194 -4.12 14.40 -8.35
CA PRO A 194 -3.81 15.09 -9.59
C PRO A 194 -3.64 14.13 -10.77
N THR A 195 -4.60 14.02 -11.68
CA THR A 195 -4.42 13.28 -12.96
C THR A 195 -3.53 14.03 -13.97
N ALA A 196 -2.68 14.94 -13.50
CA ALA A 196 -1.99 15.94 -14.32
C ALA A 196 -2.92 16.72 -15.28
N GLY A 197 -4.22 16.81 -14.98
CA GLY A 197 -5.23 17.48 -15.80
C GLY A 197 -5.84 16.63 -16.92
N GLN A 198 -5.49 15.35 -17.05
CA GLN A 198 -6.10 14.44 -18.02
C GLN A 198 -7.31 13.74 -17.39
N VAL A 199 -8.46 13.73 -18.07
CA VAL A 199 -9.66 12.98 -17.65
C VAL A 199 -9.84 11.86 -18.67
N GLY A 200 -9.65 10.62 -18.24
CA GLY A 200 -9.85 9.44 -19.07
C GLY A 200 -11.03 8.65 -18.54
N PRO A 201 -11.73 7.88 -19.38
CA PRO A 201 -12.65 6.88 -18.85
C PRO A 201 -11.82 5.87 -18.05
N THR A 202 -12.08 5.77 -16.75
CA THR A 202 -11.68 4.57 -15.99
C THR A 202 -12.43 3.37 -16.56
N ASN A 203 -12.12 2.16 -16.09
CA ASN A 203 -12.91 0.97 -16.38
C ASN A 203 -13.90 0.72 -15.24
N PRO A 204 -15.05 1.41 -15.15
CA PRO A 204 -15.96 1.33 -13.99
C PRO A 204 -16.59 -0.04 -13.79
N GLY A 205 -16.59 -0.90 -14.81
CA GLY A 205 -17.00 -2.30 -14.68
C GLY A 205 -16.01 -3.17 -13.89
N PHE A 206 -14.76 -2.70 -13.73
CA PHE A 206 -13.71 -3.34 -12.96
C PHE A 206 -13.33 -2.52 -11.72
N ASP A 207 -13.06 -1.22 -11.90
CA ASP A 207 -12.65 -0.28 -10.85
C ASP A 207 -13.85 0.07 -9.95
N THR A 208 -14.20 -0.85 -9.05
CA THR A 208 -15.25 -0.65 -8.04
C THR A 208 -14.72 0.10 -6.82
N ARG A 209 -13.39 0.13 -6.65
CA ARG A 209 -12.65 0.59 -5.47
C ARG A 209 -13.13 0.01 -4.16
N SER A 210 -13.81 -1.14 -4.21
CA SER A 210 -14.48 -1.73 -3.07
C SER A 210 -14.27 -3.23 -3.07
N GLY A 211 -14.11 -3.77 -1.88
CA GLY A 211 -14.01 -5.19 -1.58
C GLY A 211 -14.63 -5.49 -0.21
N ASP A 212 -14.42 -6.71 0.24
CA ASP A 212 -14.95 -7.22 1.49
C ASP A 212 -13.88 -7.17 2.58
N ILE A 213 -14.28 -6.85 3.82
CA ILE A 213 -13.44 -7.05 5.01
C ILE A 213 -14.18 -7.92 6.02
N THR A 214 -13.51 -8.95 6.52
CA THR A 214 -14.12 -9.92 7.44
C THR A 214 -13.20 -10.22 8.62
N LEU A 215 -13.77 -10.36 9.82
CA LEU A 215 -12.99 -10.73 11.00
C LEU A 215 -12.41 -12.14 10.83
N PHE A 216 -11.13 -12.30 11.11
CA PHE A 216 -10.43 -13.57 11.12
C PHE A 216 -10.04 -13.96 12.55
N THR A 217 -10.57 -15.09 13.01
CA THR A 217 -10.43 -15.52 14.40
C THR A 217 -9.29 -16.52 14.63
N GLY A 218 -8.51 -16.82 13.59
CA GLY A 218 -7.40 -17.78 13.66
C GLY A 218 -7.84 -19.24 13.82
N THR A 219 -6.88 -20.16 13.78
CA THR A 219 -7.12 -21.62 13.92
C THR A 219 -7.74 -21.99 15.27
N GLY A 220 -7.55 -21.16 16.31
CA GLY A 220 -8.12 -21.36 17.65
C GLY A 220 -9.39 -20.55 17.95
N GLY A 221 -9.87 -19.72 17.03
CA GLY A 221 -11.09 -18.91 17.21
C GLY A 221 -10.95 -17.74 18.19
N GLY A 222 -9.75 -17.44 18.68
CA GLY A 222 -9.50 -16.41 19.71
C GLY A 222 -8.70 -15.20 19.23
N LEU A 223 -8.36 -15.13 17.94
CA LEU A 223 -7.61 -14.00 17.39
C LEU A 223 -8.54 -12.80 17.24
N ASN A 224 -8.12 -11.66 17.79
CA ASN A 224 -8.84 -10.40 17.72
C ASN A 224 -8.02 -9.38 16.93
N GLY A 225 -8.69 -8.41 16.31
CA GLY A 225 -8.02 -7.33 15.58
C GLY A 225 -7.38 -7.75 14.27
N VAL A 226 -7.66 -8.96 13.75
CA VAL A 226 -7.16 -9.44 12.46
C VAL A 226 -8.31 -9.59 11.51
N TYR A 227 -8.20 -8.96 10.36
CA TYR A 227 -9.24 -8.92 9.35
C TYR A 227 -8.69 -9.37 8.01
N ARG A 228 -9.47 -10.16 7.29
CA ARG A 228 -9.18 -10.55 5.94
C ARG A 228 -9.84 -9.56 4.99
N ILE A 229 -9.06 -9.04 4.05
CA ILE A 229 -9.55 -8.21 2.94
C ILE A 229 -9.61 -9.10 1.69
N ASP A 230 -10.72 -9.07 0.98
CA ASP A 230 -10.89 -9.80 -0.29
C ASP A 230 -11.53 -8.90 -1.36
N ASN A 231 -11.32 -9.26 -2.63
CA ASN A 231 -11.99 -8.65 -3.79
C ASN A 231 -11.88 -7.12 -3.90
N LEU A 232 -10.84 -6.52 -3.32
CA LEU A 232 -10.61 -5.07 -3.38
C LEU A 232 -10.11 -4.69 -4.77
N GLN A 233 -11.04 -4.27 -5.62
CA GLN A 233 -10.78 -4.08 -7.04
C GLN A 233 -10.54 -2.62 -7.38
N PHE A 234 -9.39 -2.31 -7.97
CA PHE A 234 -9.10 -0.95 -8.40
C PHE A 234 -8.16 -0.89 -9.61
N GLU A 235 -8.27 0.20 -10.34
CA GLU A 235 -7.38 0.55 -11.45
C GLU A 235 -6.41 1.65 -11.00
N PHE A 236 -5.13 1.50 -11.31
CA PHE A 236 -4.16 2.57 -11.08
C PHE A 236 -3.22 2.74 -12.27
N TRP A 237 -2.70 3.95 -12.39
CA TRP A 237 -1.84 4.41 -13.47
C TRP A 237 -0.43 4.60 -12.96
N ASN A 238 0.53 4.24 -13.80
CA ASN A 238 1.95 4.28 -13.50
C ASN A 238 2.70 4.91 -14.67
N ASP A 239 3.63 5.80 -14.35
CA ASP A 239 4.40 6.53 -15.34
C ASP A 239 5.82 6.77 -14.91
N SER A 240 6.71 6.76 -15.90
CA SER A 240 8.07 7.26 -15.75
C SER A 240 8.10 8.78 -15.68
N ILE A 241 9.04 9.34 -14.93
CA ILE A 241 9.21 10.81 -14.83
C ILE A 241 10.02 11.42 -15.99
N ASP A 242 10.30 10.71 -17.08
CA ASP A 242 11.14 11.25 -18.16
C ASP A 242 10.40 12.33 -18.95
N PRO A 243 10.85 13.60 -18.91
CA PRO A 243 10.23 14.70 -19.65
C PRO A 243 10.33 14.56 -21.17
N ASN A 244 11.22 13.68 -21.68
CA ASN A 244 11.41 13.47 -23.11
C ASN A 244 10.66 12.24 -23.64
N SER A 245 9.97 11.49 -22.77
CA SER A 245 9.10 10.42 -23.24
C SER A 245 7.97 11.03 -24.08
N GLY A 246 7.56 10.33 -25.14
CA GLY A 246 6.45 10.78 -26.01
C GLY A 246 5.11 10.93 -25.26
N THR A 247 5.07 10.45 -24.02
CA THR A 247 3.93 10.37 -23.11
C THR A 247 4.18 11.11 -21.79
N ALA A 248 5.22 11.94 -21.70
CA ALA A 248 5.61 12.61 -20.44
C ALA A 248 4.48 13.47 -19.85
N SER A 249 3.63 14.05 -20.70
CA SER A 249 2.48 14.86 -20.27
C SER A 249 1.23 14.06 -19.93
N THR A 250 1.27 12.74 -20.01
CA THR A 250 0.10 11.88 -19.84
C THR A 250 0.39 10.85 -18.77
N LEU A 251 -0.38 10.88 -17.68
CA LEU A 251 -0.39 9.76 -16.76
C LEU A 251 -1.11 8.56 -17.40
N GLY A 252 -0.77 7.34 -17.00
CA GLY A 252 -1.34 6.09 -17.49
C GLY A 252 -0.62 5.48 -18.69
N THR A 253 0.66 5.76 -18.93
CA THR A 253 1.49 5.00 -19.88
C THR A 253 1.46 3.52 -19.60
N LEU A 254 1.39 3.16 -18.32
CA LEU A 254 1.08 1.83 -17.84
C LEU A 254 -0.17 1.90 -16.97
N GLN A 255 -1.06 0.96 -17.19
CA GLN A 255 -2.35 0.89 -16.53
C GLN A 255 -2.50 -0.51 -15.95
N GLN A 256 -2.67 -0.60 -14.63
CA GLN A 256 -2.76 -1.88 -13.93
C GLN A 256 -4.13 -2.05 -13.28
N PHE A 257 -4.62 -3.28 -13.37
CA PHE A 257 -5.90 -3.72 -12.84
C PHE A 257 -5.64 -4.70 -11.71
N VAL A 258 -6.12 -4.35 -10.54
CA VAL A 258 -5.78 -5.02 -9.28
C VAL A 258 -7.03 -5.63 -8.69
N ILE A 259 -6.98 -6.91 -8.35
CA ILE A 259 -7.92 -7.57 -7.43
C ILE A 259 -7.14 -7.92 -6.17
N ALA A 260 -7.07 -6.98 -5.24
CA ALA A 260 -6.29 -7.10 -4.02
C ALA A 260 -7.02 -7.96 -2.98
N ARG A 261 -6.25 -8.78 -2.28
CA ARG A 261 -6.68 -9.50 -1.07
C ARG A 261 -5.52 -9.62 -0.11
N GLY A 262 -5.81 -9.84 1.17
CA GLY A 262 -4.78 -9.91 2.19
C GLY A 262 -5.33 -9.63 3.58
N TRP A 263 -4.58 -8.86 4.36
CA TRP A 263 -4.80 -8.74 5.80
C TRP A 263 -4.73 -7.29 6.26
N TYR A 264 -5.67 -6.91 7.11
CA TYR A 264 -5.58 -5.73 7.97
C TYR A 264 -5.42 -6.22 9.42
N VAL A 265 -4.38 -5.74 10.09
CA VAL A 265 -4.05 -6.14 11.45
C VAL A 265 -4.03 -4.89 12.31
N ARG A 266 -4.87 -4.88 13.34
CA ARG A 266 -4.99 -3.82 14.33
C ARG A 266 -4.22 -4.15 15.58
N ARG A 267 -3.64 -3.12 16.15
CA ARG A 267 -3.12 -3.11 17.50
C ARG A 267 -4.28 -3.18 18.48
N ASP A 268 -4.14 -4.01 19.51
CA ASP A 268 -5.06 -4.00 20.63
C ASP A 268 -4.82 -2.75 21.47
N CYS A 269 -5.80 -1.85 21.51
CA CYS A 269 -5.69 -0.60 22.26
C CYS A 269 -5.62 -0.78 23.77
N GLN A 270 -6.04 -1.93 24.33
CA GLN A 270 -5.86 -2.18 25.76
C GLN A 270 -4.40 -2.45 26.11
N THR A 271 -3.71 -3.21 25.27
CA THR A 271 -2.33 -3.67 25.53
C THR A 271 -1.26 -2.85 24.79
N GLY A 272 -1.67 -2.10 23.75
CA GLY A 272 -0.77 -1.46 22.81
C GLY A 272 0.04 -2.45 21.96
N GLN A 273 -0.36 -3.73 21.89
CA GLN A 273 0.37 -4.77 21.17
C GLN A 273 -0.39 -5.25 19.93
N PHE A 274 0.34 -5.67 18.90
CA PHE A 274 -0.26 -6.43 17.82
C PHE A 274 -0.52 -7.88 18.27
N PRO A 275 -1.58 -8.53 17.74
CA PRO A 275 -1.79 -9.95 17.98
C PRO A 275 -0.64 -10.76 17.36
N THR A 276 -0.26 -11.87 17.99
CA THR A 276 0.69 -12.84 17.40
C THR A 276 0.00 -13.62 16.29
N LEU A 277 0.51 -13.51 15.06
CA LEU A 277 -0.08 -14.06 13.85
C LEU A 277 0.49 -15.43 13.48
N SER A 278 1.73 -15.73 13.87
CA SER A 278 2.41 -16.98 13.56
C SER A 278 1.62 -18.19 14.05
N GLY A 279 1.27 -19.08 13.12
CA GLY A 279 0.53 -20.31 13.40
C GLY A 279 -0.98 -20.11 13.50
N GLN A 280 -1.49 -18.91 13.18
CA GLN A 280 -2.93 -18.64 13.16
C GLN A 280 -3.60 -19.13 11.87
N GLY A 281 -2.82 -19.48 10.84
CA GLY A 281 -3.35 -20.03 9.58
C GLY A 281 -3.76 -18.94 8.60
N LEU A 282 -2.94 -17.90 8.49
CA LEU A 282 -3.12 -16.84 7.48
C LEU A 282 -2.79 -17.34 6.07
N GLY A 283 -2.15 -18.52 5.96
CA GLY A 283 -1.91 -19.20 4.71
C GLY A 283 -0.59 -18.81 4.07
N SER A 284 -0.53 -18.77 2.75
CA SER A 284 0.64 -18.39 1.97
C SER A 284 0.39 -17.11 1.17
N THR A 285 1.44 -16.57 0.59
CA THR A 285 1.31 -15.48 -0.39
C THR A 285 0.45 -15.92 -1.58
N ARG A 286 -0.31 -15.00 -2.18
CA ARG A 286 -0.88 -15.21 -3.53
C ARG A 286 0.22 -15.32 -4.54
N TRP A 287 1.23 -14.46 -4.44
CA TRP A 287 2.31 -14.47 -5.40
C TRP A 287 2.99 -15.84 -5.37
N PRO A 288 3.09 -16.56 -6.51
CA PRO A 288 2.96 -16.07 -7.89
C PRO A 288 1.72 -16.55 -8.68
N ASP A 289 0.53 -16.42 -8.10
CA ASP A 289 -0.75 -16.58 -8.79
C ASP A 289 -0.76 -15.79 -10.12
N ILE A 290 -1.61 -16.22 -11.06
CA ILE A 290 -1.86 -15.53 -12.32
C ILE A 290 -3.36 -15.50 -12.54
N ASP A 291 -3.89 -14.33 -12.88
CA ASP A 291 -5.29 -14.20 -13.21
C ASP A 291 -5.52 -14.31 -14.72
N THR A 292 -5.86 -15.52 -15.16
CA THR A 292 -6.21 -15.77 -16.56
C THR A 292 -7.67 -15.47 -16.89
N ALA A 293 -8.50 -15.10 -15.91
CA ALA A 293 -9.94 -14.89 -16.14
C ALA A 293 -10.22 -13.69 -17.09
N HIS A 294 -9.25 -12.78 -17.19
CA HIS A 294 -9.34 -11.55 -17.98
C HIS A 294 -8.74 -11.68 -19.39
N VAL A 295 -8.10 -12.80 -19.72
CA VAL A 295 -7.55 -13.04 -21.06
C VAL A 295 -8.67 -13.07 -22.11
N GLY A 296 -8.49 -12.31 -23.19
CA GLY A 296 -9.46 -12.12 -24.26
C GLY A 296 -10.53 -11.05 -23.97
N GLN A 297 -10.56 -10.48 -22.76
CA GLN A 297 -11.46 -9.37 -22.44
C GLN A 297 -10.92 -8.03 -22.97
N ILE A 298 -11.84 -7.10 -23.23
CA ILE A 298 -11.53 -5.77 -23.77
C ILE A 298 -11.71 -4.73 -22.67
N TYR A 299 -10.71 -3.87 -22.53
CA TYR A 299 -10.69 -2.76 -21.58
C TYR A 299 -10.36 -1.45 -22.26
N ASN A 300 -10.82 -0.34 -21.67
CA ASN A 300 -10.43 0.98 -22.12
C ASN A 300 -8.98 1.26 -21.73
N THR A 301 -8.20 1.74 -22.70
CA THR A 301 -6.87 2.30 -22.48
C THR A 301 -6.97 3.63 -21.73
N ALA A 302 -6.02 3.92 -20.84
CA ALA A 302 -5.93 5.21 -20.16
C ALA A 302 -5.99 6.37 -21.18
N HIS A 303 -6.93 7.31 -20.99
CA HIS A 303 -7.14 8.49 -21.84
C HIS A 303 -7.30 8.23 -23.35
N GLY A 304 -7.67 7.01 -23.73
CA GLY A 304 -7.79 6.64 -25.14
C GLY A 304 -6.45 6.53 -25.88
N LEU A 305 -5.33 6.44 -25.16
CA LEU A 305 -4.01 6.18 -25.73
C LEU A 305 -4.01 4.86 -26.51
N ALA A 306 -3.10 4.71 -27.48
CA ALA A 306 -2.90 3.47 -28.24
C ALA A 306 -4.16 2.85 -28.93
N GLY A 307 -5.23 3.62 -29.16
CA GLY A 307 -6.40 3.16 -29.93
C GLY A 307 -7.70 3.01 -29.14
N GLY A 308 -7.75 3.46 -27.88
CA GLY A 308 -8.99 3.55 -27.11
C GLY A 308 -9.36 2.29 -26.33
N MET A 309 -8.94 1.12 -26.82
CA MET A 309 -9.22 -0.17 -26.22
C MET A 309 -8.03 -1.12 -26.39
N ALA A 310 -7.86 -2.02 -25.43
CA ALA A 310 -6.86 -3.08 -25.42
C ALA A 310 -7.52 -4.44 -25.16
N ILE A 311 -6.94 -5.50 -25.72
CA ILE A 311 -7.33 -6.89 -25.43
C ILE A 311 -6.24 -7.48 -24.54
N ILE A 312 -6.63 -8.01 -23.38
CA ILE A 312 -5.68 -8.70 -22.51
C ILE A 312 -5.32 -10.04 -23.14
N SER A 313 -4.03 -10.33 -23.19
CA SER A 313 -3.49 -11.57 -23.71
C SER A 313 -2.67 -12.32 -22.65
N ASP A 314 -2.39 -13.58 -22.89
CA ASP A 314 -1.27 -14.22 -22.22
C ASP A 314 0.06 -13.60 -22.70
N GLY A 315 1.17 -13.90 -22.03
CA GLY A 315 2.49 -13.49 -22.47
C GLY A 315 2.80 -13.91 -23.92
N VAL A 316 3.90 -13.37 -24.46
CA VAL A 316 4.38 -13.72 -25.81
C VAL A 316 5.41 -14.85 -25.66
N PRO A 317 5.42 -15.90 -26.52
CA PRO A 317 4.46 -16.19 -27.57
C PRO A 317 3.08 -16.56 -27.00
N PRO A 318 1.98 -16.41 -27.79
CA PRO A 318 0.62 -16.62 -27.31
C PRO A 318 0.44 -17.92 -26.51
N ASN A 319 -0.27 -17.84 -25.39
CA ASN A 319 -0.40 -18.86 -24.34
C ASN A 319 0.81 -19.01 -23.42
N ASP A 320 1.76 -18.06 -23.39
CA ASP A 320 2.73 -17.97 -22.31
C ASP A 320 2.03 -17.47 -21.04
N ILE A 321 1.33 -18.39 -20.38
CA ILE A 321 0.88 -18.20 -19.02
C ILE A 321 2.18 -18.23 -18.21
N TYR A 322 2.56 -17.11 -17.59
CA TYR A 322 3.80 -16.96 -16.83
C TYR A 322 3.87 -17.84 -15.57
N SER A 323 3.59 -19.14 -15.65
CA SER A 323 3.25 -20.00 -14.52
C SER A 323 4.50 -20.45 -13.76
N MET A 324 4.68 -19.92 -12.56
CA MET A 324 5.27 -20.77 -11.52
C MET A 324 4.28 -21.89 -11.17
N ASN A 325 4.77 -23.02 -10.67
CA ASN A 325 3.91 -24.02 -10.03
C ASN A 325 3.06 -23.29 -8.97
N PRO A 326 1.71 -23.24 -9.11
CA PRO A 326 0.85 -22.34 -8.36
C PRO A 326 0.77 -22.83 -6.92
N ASN A 327 1.68 -22.33 -6.10
CA ASN A 327 1.57 -22.22 -4.66
C ASN A 327 2.51 -21.07 -4.30
N GLY A 328 2.02 -20.09 -3.54
CA GLY A 328 2.88 -19.05 -3.01
C GLY A 328 4.07 -19.63 -2.26
N VAL A 329 5.07 -18.80 -2.00
CA VAL A 329 6.26 -19.26 -1.26
C VAL A 329 5.78 -19.88 0.04
N ALA A 330 6.16 -21.15 0.25
CA ALA A 330 6.16 -21.72 1.58
C ALA A 330 7.20 -20.92 2.37
N LEU A 331 6.75 -19.89 3.06
CA LEU A 331 7.56 -19.06 3.93
C LEU A 331 8.35 -19.96 4.88
N ALA A 332 9.54 -19.57 5.32
CA ALA A 332 10.29 -20.35 6.29
C ALA A 332 9.47 -20.44 7.60
N GLY A 333 8.77 -21.57 7.81
CA GLY A 333 7.78 -21.74 8.89
C GLY A 333 6.35 -22.04 8.42
N GLY A 334 6.04 -21.79 7.14
CA GLY A 334 4.85 -22.27 6.44
C GLY A 334 3.58 -21.42 6.56
N ASP A 335 3.63 -20.27 7.23
CA ASP A 335 2.46 -19.40 7.47
C ASP A 335 2.81 -17.92 7.29
N LEU A 336 1.96 -17.19 6.56
CA LEU A 336 2.04 -15.74 6.34
C LEU A 336 2.02 -14.97 7.67
N GLY A 337 1.40 -15.54 8.71
CA GLY A 337 1.49 -14.98 10.06
C GLY A 337 2.92 -14.89 10.59
N ALA A 338 3.79 -15.87 10.30
CA ALA A 338 5.19 -15.82 10.73
C ALA A 338 5.97 -14.71 10.00
N TYR A 339 5.66 -14.48 8.73
CA TYR A 339 6.17 -13.34 7.98
C TYR A 339 5.69 -12.02 8.61
N LEU A 340 4.39 -11.84 8.80
CA LEU A 340 3.86 -10.59 9.35
C LEU A 340 4.43 -10.27 10.74
N ASP A 341 4.54 -11.26 11.63
CA ASP A 341 5.12 -11.10 12.98
C ASP A 341 6.60 -10.72 12.98
N THR A 342 7.38 -11.24 12.02
CA THR A 342 8.84 -11.07 11.99
C THR A 342 9.26 -9.84 11.18
N VAL A 343 8.40 -9.39 10.26
CA VAL A 343 8.79 -8.48 9.18
C VAL A 343 8.05 -7.17 9.26
N VAL A 344 6.73 -7.25 9.20
CA VAL A 344 5.88 -6.08 9.12
C VAL A 344 5.76 -5.50 10.52
N VAL A 345 5.35 -6.32 11.49
CA VAL A 345 5.14 -5.90 12.90
C VAL A 345 6.36 -5.20 13.52
N PRO A 346 7.63 -5.65 13.35
CA PRO A 346 8.78 -5.00 13.98
C PRO A 346 9.20 -3.65 13.34
N ARG A 347 8.64 -3.28 12.18
CA ARG A 347 8.95 -2.02 11.47
C ARG A 347 7.83 -1.01 11.46
N VAL A 348 6.61 -1.44 11.77
CA VAL A 348 5.50 -0.52 12.00
C VAL A 348 5.86 0.39 13.17
N ALA A 349 5.59 1.69 13.02
CA ALA A 349 5.82 2.67 14.08
C ALA A 349 5.10 2.25 15.37
N ALA A 350 5.72 2.51 16.52
CA ALA A 350 5.13 2.15 17.82
C ALA A 350 3.74 2.78 18.03
N SER A 351 3.54 3.98 17.47
CA SER A 351 2.27 4.73 17.49
C SER A 351 1.26 4.27 16.45
N SER A 352 1.64 3.48 15.45
CA SER A 352 0.72 3.08 14.39
C SER A 352 -0.32 2.10 14.94
N PRO A 353 -1.63 2.36 14.74
CA PRO A 353 -2.71 1.54 15.27
C PRO A 353 -2.96 0.26 14.45
N GLY A 354 -2.39 0.17 13.24
CA GLY A 354 -2.70 -0.91 12.32
C GLY A 354 -1.73 -1.00 11.16
N PHE A 355 -1.79 -2.08 10.41
CA PHE A 355 -1.11 -2.18 9.12
C PHE A 355 -1.91 -3.06 8.16
N VAL A 356 -1.67 -2.87 6.87
CA VAL A 356 -2.21 -3.70 5.80
C VAL A 356 -1.10 -4.42 5.05
N TYR A 357 -1.41 -5.65 4.65
CA TYR A 357 -0.68 -6.43 3.68
C TYR A 357 -1.64 -6.86 2.59
N LEU A 358 -1.49 -6.32 1.38
CA LEU A 358 -2.36 -6.61 0.24
C LEU A 358 -1.54 -7.19 -0.90
N GLU A 359 -2.06 -8.23 -1.55
CA GLU A 359 -1.46 -8.83 -2.72
C GLU A 359 -2.50 -9.02 -3.83
N SER A 360 -2.04 -8.87 -5.07
CA SER A 360 -2.85 -9.14 -6.24
C SER A 360 -2.04 -9.84 -7.31
N ALA A 361 -2.66 -10.87 -7.89
CA ALA A 361 -2.35 -11.31 -9.25
C ALA A 361 -3.33 -10.61 -10.18
N GLY A 362 -2.82 -9.64 -10.94
CA GLY A 362 -3.62 -8.75 -11.76
C GLY A 362 -3.26 -8.85 -13.23
N PHE A 363 -3.63 -7.82 -13.97
CA PHE A 363 -3.30 -7.66 -15.39
C PHE A 363 -3.07 -6.18 -15.68
N GLY A 364 -2.51 -5.88 -16.85
CA GLY A 364 -2.20 -4.50 -17.22
C GLY A 364 -2.23 -4.27 -18.70
N ILE A 365 -2.29 -2.99 -19.05
CA ILE A 365 -2.29 -2.44 -20.40
C ILE A 365 -1.06 -1.54 -20.52
N ASN A 366 -0.37 -1.66 -21.65
CA ASN A 366 0.72 -0.78 -21.99
C ASN A 366 0.31 0.23 -23.06
N ASN A 367 0.06 1.45 -22.59
CA ASN A 367 -0.34 2.57 -23.42
C ASN A 367 0.85 3.29 -24.08
N SER A 368 2.10 2.94 -23.73
CA SER A 368 3.33 3.54 -24.28
C SER A 368 3.80 2.92 -25.61
N GLY A 369 3.33 1.73 -25.93
CA GLY A 369 3.84 0.94 -27.06
C GLY A 369 5.20 0.27 -26.79
N ASP A 370 5.67 0.22 -25.54
CA ASP A 370 6.83 -0.58 -25.14
C ASP A 370 6.64 -2.06 -25.56
N PRO A 371 7.52 -2.63 -26.40
CA PRO A 371 7.37 -4.00 -26.88
C PRO A 371 7.63 -5.07 -25.80
N VAL A 372 8.16 -4.69 -24.63
CA VAL A 372 8.56 -5.63 -23.56
C VAL A 372 7.37 -5.99 -22.68
N PHE A 373 6.63 -4.99 -22.20
CA PHE A 373 5.48 -5.19 -21.33
C PHE A 373 4.21 -4.97 -22.14
N GLY A 374 3.53 -6.04 -22.56
CA GLY A 374 2.29 -5.93 -23.35
C GLY A 374 1.03 -5.89 -22.49
N ASP A 375 -0.11 -5.80 -23.17
CA ASP A 375 -1.44 -5.95 -22.61
C ASP A 375 -1.66 -7.40 -22.14
N THR A 376 -1.34 -7.67 -20.87
CA THR A 376 -1.13 -9.03 -20.37
C THR A 376 -1.59 -9.26 -18.94
N ASN A 377 -1.78 -10.53 -18.57
CA ASN A 377 -2.02 -11.02 -17.20
C ASN A 377 -0.73 -11.19 -16.36
N GLY A 378 0.36 -10.55 -16.76
CA GLY A 378 1.67 -10.64 -16.12
C GLY A 378 1.94 -9.55 -15.09
N TRP A 379 0.91 -8.93 -14.50
CA TRP A 379 1.07 -7.75 -13.66
C TRP A 379 0.61 -8.04 -12.25
N ASP A 380 1.46 -7.83 -11.27
CA ASP A 380 1.18 -8.16 -9.88
C ASP A 380 1.53 -7.00 -8.98
N LEU A 381 0.93 -6.99 -7.80
CA LEU A 381 1.08 -5.90 -6.84
C LEU A 381 1.19 -6.48 -5.43
N VAL A 382 2.12 -5.95 -4.66
CA VAL A 382 2.15 -6.09 -3.20
C VAL A 382 2.18 -4.71 -2.59
N ILE A 383 1.28 -4.46 -1.65
CA ILE A 383 1.24 -3.27 -0.82
C ILE A 383 1.43 -3.69 0.62
N VAL A 384 2.44 -3.09 1.26
CA VAL A 384 2.65 -3.16 2.70
C VAL A 384 2.64 -1.74 3.22
N ALA A 385 1.67 -1.42 4.05
CA ALA A 385 1.46 -0.07 4.51
C ALA A 385 1.03 -0.04 5.99
N GLN A 386 1.52 0.93 6.74
CA GLN A 386 1.15 1.14 8.14
C GLN A 386 0.08 2.22 8.22
N GLU A 387 -0.90 2.02 9.09
CA GLU A 387 -1.93 3.02 9.35
C GLU A 387 -1.28 4.24 10.00
N ARG A 388 -1.57 5.43 9.48
CA ARG A 388 -1.17 6.68 10.08
C ARG A 388 -2.36 7.29 10.79
N THR A 389 -2.22 7.42 12.10
CA THR A 389 -3.00 8.39 12.86
C THR A 389 -2.28 9.72 12.84
N ALA A 390 -3.03 10.80 12.67
CA ALA A 390 -2.50 12.11 12.97
C ALA A 390 -2.09 12.14 14.45
N ALA A 391 -0.95 12.75 14.74
CA ALA A 391 -0.58 13.00 16.12
C ALA A 391 -1.65 13.96 16.69
N GLY A 392 -2.28 13.60 17.81
CA GLY A 392 -3.43 14.35 18.31
C GLY A 392 -4.81 13.91 17.81
N ASP A 393 -4.93 12.88 16.97
CA ASP A 393 -6.21 12.22 16.67
C ASP A 393 -6.43 11.14 17.74
N LEU A 394 -6.94 11.54 18.90
CA LEU A 394 -7.03 10.69 20.08
C LEU A 394 -8.23 9.76 20.05
N ASP A 395 -9.33 10.10 19.38
CA ASP A 395 -10.45 9.16 19.24
C ASP A 395 -10.28 8.18 18.06
N GLY A 396 -9.40 8.50 17.11
CA GLY A 396 -9.08 7.65 15.96
C GLY A 396 -10.05 7.76 14.82
N ASP A 397 -10.72 8.90 14.72
CA ASP A 397 -11.64 9.17 13.63
C ASP A 397 -10.90 9.71 12.38
N GLY A 398 -9.62 10.05 12.50
CA GLY A 398 -8.76 10.44 11.39
C GLY A 398 -8.61 11.95 11.22
N ASP A 399 -9.35 12.75 11.99
CA ASP A 399 -9.18 14.19 12.10
C ASP A 399 -8.58 14.55 13.48
N VAL A 400 -7.95 15.73 13.59
CA VAL A 400 -7.55 16.30 14.90
C VAL A 400 -8.48 17.46 15.19
N ASP A 401 -9.47 17.24 16.06
CA ASP A 401 -10.54 18.21 16.28
C ASP A 401 -10.94 18.39 17.76
N ASP A 402 -12.06 19.08 17.98
CA ASP A 402 -12.56 19.38 19.32
C ASP A 402 -12.96 18.13 20.13
N ALA A 403 -13.26 17.00 19.48
CA ALA A 403 -13.54 15.71 20.12
C ALA A 403 -12.29 15.14 20.80
N ASP A 404 -11.12 15.30 20.18
CA ASP A 404 -9.84 14.84 20.73
C ASP A 404 -9.42 15.59 21.98
N ARG A 405 -9.83 16.86 22.11
CA ARG A 405 -9.44 17.73 23.23
C ARG A 405 -9.79 17.11 24.58
N LEU A 406 -10.96 16.49 24.71
CA LEU A 406 -11.37 15.87 25.97
C LEU A 406 -10.52 14.65 26.30
N LEU A 407 -10.25 13.80 25.31
CA LEU A 407 -9.38 12.64 25.46
C LEU A 407 -7.95 13.07 25.76
N PHE A 408 -7.47 14.17 25.18
CA PHE A 408 -6.13 14.69 25.38
C PHE A 408 -5.94 15.16 26.81
N VAL A 409 -6.87 15.99 27.30
CA VAL A 409 -6.87 16.42 28.70
C VAL A 409 -6.97 15.22 29.66
N GLN A 410 -7.79 14.22 29.31
CA GLN A 410 -7.93 13.02 30.12
C GLN A 410 -6.62 12.21 30.15
N ALA A 411 -5.96 12.04 29.00
CA ALA A 411 -4.67 11.36 28.88
C ALA A 411 -3.57 12.06 29.69
N LEU A 412 -3.60 13.40 29.79
CA LEU A 412 -2.64 14.17 30.59
C LEU A 412 -2.88 14.10 32.11
N ILE A 413 -4.15 14.15 32.55
CA ILE A 413 -4.50 14.21 33.97
C ILE A 413 -4.51 12.82 34.61
N ASP A 414 -5.07 11.84 33.91
CA ASP A 414 -5.15 10.46 34.36
C ASP A 414 -4.91 9.51 33.17
N PRO A 415 -3.63 9.30 32.78
CA PRO A 415 -3.28 8.43 31.67
C PRO A 415 -3.84 7.00 31.83
N SER A 416 -4.07 6.55 33.08
CA SER A 416 -4.60 5.21 33.35
C SER A 416 -6.09 5.06 33.04
N SER A 417 -6.82 6.18 32.91
CA SER A 417 -8.24 6.21 32.60
C SER A 417 -8.57 6.10 31.10
N VAL A 418 -7.56 6.20 30.24
CA VAL A 418 -7.66 6.03 28.80
C VAL A 418 -6.91 4.77 28.36
N ASP A 419 -7.21 4.26 27.17
CA ASP A 419 -6.51 3.10 26.63
C ASP A 419 -5.11 3.46 26.10
N ALA A 420 -4.33 2.44 25.72
CA ALA A 420 -2.95 2.62 25.27
C ALA A 420 -2.84 3.31 23.91
N CYS A 421 -3.84 3.18 23.02
CA CYS A 421 -3.87 3.90 21.74
C CYS A 421 -4.09 5.40 21.99
N VAL A 422 -5.06 5.76 22.82
CA VAL A 422 -5.33 7.15 23.19
C VAL A 422 -4.07 7.78 23.80
N ARG A 423 -3.38 7.08 24.72
CA ARG A 423 -2.10 7.57 25.25
C ARG A 423 -1.05 7.74 24.16
N ALA A 424 -0.84 6.74 23.31
CA ALA A 424 0.15 6.82 22.25
C ALA A 424 -0.11 7.99 21.28
N ARG A 425 -1.37 8.33 21.03
CA ARG A 425 -1.77 9.44 20.15
C ARG A 425 -1.73 10.81 20.85
N ALA A 426 -1.72 10.81 22.19
CA ALA A 426 -1.53 12.01 23.00
C ALA A 426 -0.06 12.47 23.09
N ASP A 427 0.92 11.63 22.73
CA ASP A 427 2.32 12.03 22.52
C ASP A 427 2.45 12.71 21.16
N VAL A 428 1.96 13.95 21.08
CA VAL A 428 1.84 14.70 19.82
C VAL A 428 3.20 15.21 19.34
N ASN A 429 4.13 15.45 20.27
CA ASN A 429 5.48 15.90 19.93
C ASN A 429 6.44 14.73 19.57
N GLY A 430 6.04 13.49 19.85
CA GLY A 430 6.75 12.27 19.49
C GLY A 430 7.99 11.99 20.34
N ASP A 431 8.06 12.49 21.57
CA ASP A 431 9.22 12.33 22.47
C ASP A 431 9.16 11.04 23.33
N GLY A 432 8.06 10.29 23.22
CA GLY A 432 7.83 9.03 23.93
C GLY A 432 7.06 9.19 25.25
N ALA A 433 6.67 10.41 25.63
CA ALA A 433 5.84 10.68 26.80
C ALA A 433 4.60 11.50 26.41
N SER A 434 3.46 11.20 27.04
CA SER A 434 2.26 12.03 26.94
C SER A 434 2.19 12.96 28.16
N ASP A 435 2.69 14.18 28.03
CA ASP A 435 2.78 15.14 29.12
C ASP A 435 2.50 16.60 28.72
N GLY A 436 2.79 17.54 29.62
CA GLY A 436 2.51 18.96 29.38
C GLY A 436 3.24 19.56 28.17
N SER A 437 4.30 18.90 27.67
CA SER A 437 5.04 19.31 26.48
C SER A 437 4.27 19.06 25.18
N ASP A 438 3.30 18.14 25.17
CA ASP A 438 2.45 17.86 24.02
C ASP A 438 1.39 18.94 23.77
N VAL A 439 1.06 19.74 24.79
CA VAL A 439 -0.05 20.71 24.70
C VAL A 439 0.12 21.70 23.55
N GLN A 440 1.34 22.20 23.32
CA GLN A 440 1.59 23.14 22.23
C GLN A 440 1.53 22.46 20.86
N ALA A 441 1.99 21.21 20.76
CA ALA A 441 1.93 20.44 19.52
C ALA A 441 0.47 20.09 19.19
N PHE A 442 -0.30 19.61 20.17
CA PHE A 442 -1.74 19.34 20.02
C PHE A 442 -2.51 20.58 19.59
N LEU A 443 -2.26 21.75 20.20
CA LEU A 443 -2.91 22.99 19.79
C LEU A 443 -2.49 23.45 18.38
N ALA A 444 -1.31 23.07 17.90
CA ALA A 444 -0.86 23.40 16.55
C ALA A 444 -1.50 22.49 15.48
N GLU A 445 -1.89 21.27 15.83
CA GLU A 445 -2.63 20.37 14.94
C GLU A 445 -4.13 20.72 14.88
N LEU A 446 -4.67 21.34 15.93
CA LEU A 446 -6.09 21.70 16.04
C LEU A 446 -6.50 22.96 15.25
N TYR A 447 -5.54 23.76 14.74
CA TYR A 447 -5.76 25.06 14.09
C TYR A 447 -4.90 25.24 12.84
#